data_AF-A0A5R8WX67-F1
#
_entry.id   AF-A0A5R8WX67-F1
#
_cell.length_a   1.000
_cell.length_b   1.000
_cell.length_c   1.000
_cell.angle_alpha   90.00
_cell.angle_beta   90.00
_cell.angle_gamma   90.00
#
_symmetry.space_group_name_H-M   'P 1'
#
loop_
_entity.id
_entity.type
_entity.pdbx_description
1 polymer ?
#
loop_
_entity_poly.entity_id
_entity_poly.type
_entity_poly.pdbx_seq_one_letter_code
_entity_poly.pdbx_strand_id
1 'polypeptide(L)'
;MPSIFSRIVAGELPAYKVAEDEHHLAFLDITPLVEGHTLVIPKKEVDYIFDLPPAELAALHQFAQRVAKGVKAAVPCKRIGVAVIGLEVPHAHIHLIPMNQVSDMNFANPKIKVPEERMKELAAAIAAKVPGADGSPAAKTADKPLESKAERETAASNVAKTADASPADASLEQLRQLTEGLYFVSESDAPLTVVSYQAPSGALDAKELLKLLNQPADTPVQEQELTYFLRNHTADDGVLGNVDLANRYKALQMFLKQELEDVKVYRIGKGPQLEAYALGKTSGGKLAGFKTTLVET
;
A
#
# COMPACT_ATOMS: atom_id res chain seq x y z
N MET A 1 -7.76 -18.88 -2.48
CA MET A 1 -6.28 -18.98 -2.54
C MET A 1 -5.78 -18.60 -1.16
N PRO A 2 -4.80 -19.31 -0.54
CA PRO A 2 -4.35 -18.95 0.80
C PRO A 2 -3.78 -17.54 0.82
N SER A 3 -4.21 -16.72 1.77
CA SER A 3 -3.68 -15.37 1.98
C SER A 3 -2.18 -15.39 2.28
N ILE A 4 -1.52 -14.25 2.09
CA ILE A 4 -0.10 -14.08 2.43
C ILE A 4 0.19 -14.42 3.90
N PHE A 5 -0.78 -14.17 4.80
CA PHE A 5 -0.68 -14.52 6.21
C PHE A 5 -0.74 -16.03 6.44
N SER A 6 -1.59 -16.77 5.73
CA SER A 6 -1.61 -18.24 5.79
C SER A 6 -0.26 -18.84 5.39
N ARG A 7 0.43 -18.24 4.40
CA ARG A 7 1.77 -18.65 3.98
C ARG A 7 2.85 -18.33 5.02
N ILE A 8 2.72 -17.22 5.75
CA ILE A 8 3.58 -16.90 6.90
C ILE A 8 3.35 -17.91 8.04
N VAL A 9 2.10 -18.23 8.34
CA VAL A 9 1.73 -19.22 9.36
C VAL A 9 2.29 -20.60 9.02
N ALA A 10 2.23 -21.00 7.75
CA ALA A 10 2.82 -22.25 7.24
C ALA A 10 4.37 -22.25 7.22
N GLY A 11 5.02 -21.11 7.47
CA GLY A 11 6.47 -20.97 7.42
C GLY A 11 7.05 -20.89 6.00
N GLU A 12 6.21 -20.75 4.98
CA GLU A 12 6.63 -20.60 3.58
C GLU A 12 7.23 -19.22 3.31
N LEU A 13 6.75 -18.19 4.01
CA LEU A 13 7.24 -16.83 3.93
C LEU A 13 7.88 -16.39 5.25
N PRO A 14 9.00 -15.67 5.21
CA PRO A 14 9.60 -15.12 6.42
C PRO A 14 8.72 -14.01 6.99
N ALA A 15 8.83 -13.83 8.31
CA ALA A 15 8.21 -12.73 9.05
C ALA A 15 9.05 -12.37 10.29
N TYR A 16 9.03 -11.10 10.66
CA TYR A 16 9.61 -10.62 11.92
C TYR A 16 8.67 -10.93 13.09
N LYS A 17 8.62 -12.21 13.49
CA LYS A 17 7.74 -12.69 14.55
C LYS A 17 8.09 -12.07 15.90
N VAL A 18 7.06 -11.64 16.63
CA VAL A 18 7.21 -11.03 17.97
C VAL A 18 6.49 -11.82 19.06
N ALA A 19 5.45 -12.58 18.72
CA ALA A 19 4.81 -13.51 19.63
C ALA A 19 4.07 -14.59 18.83
N GLU A 20 3.96 -15.79 19.38
CA GLU A 20 3.24 -16.90 18.79
C GLU A 20 2.66 -17.77 19.91
N ASP A 21 1.42 -18.21 19.78
CA ASP A 21 0.83 -19.26 20.61
C ASP A 21 0.19 -20.34 19.72
N GLU A 22 -0.58 -21.26 20.31
CA GLU A 22 -1.23 -22.35 19.57
C GLU A 22 -2.16 -21.84 18.45
N HIS A 23 -2.82 -20.70 18.67
CA HIS A 23 -3.90 -20.22 17.80
C HIS A 23 -3.61 -18.88 17.13
N HIS A 24 -2.60 -18.14 17.57
CA HIS A 24 -2.33 -16.78 17.11
C HIS A 24 -0.86 -16.56 16.77
N LEU A 25 -0.63 -15.57 15.92
CA LEU A 25 0.69 -15.11 15.53
C LEU A 25 0.72 -13.58 15.50
N ALA A 26 1.80 -12.99 15.99
CA ALA A 26 2.07 -11.56 15.85
C ALA A 26 3.45 -11.33 15.23
N PHE A 27 3.52 -10.37 14.31
CA PHE A 27 4.75 -10.02 13.59
C PHE A 27 4.72 -8.56 13.13
N LEU A 28 5.89 -7.99 12.86
CA LEU A 28 5.98 -6.61 12.37
C LEU A 28 5.44 -6.47 10.95
N ASP A 29 4.73 -5.38 10.69
CA ASP A 29 4.34 -4.96 9.36
C ASP A 29 5.58 -4.53 8.57
N ILE A 30 5.75 -5.05 7.36
CA ILE A 30 6.86 -4.72 6.45
C ILE A 30 6.65 -3.39 5.71
N THR A 31 5.43 -2.83 5.79
CA THR A 31 5.02 -1.52 5.28
C THR A 31 4.49 -0.63 6.42
N PRO A 32 5.31 -0.37 7.46
CA PRO A 32 4.82 0.23 8.69
C PRO A 32 4.45 1.71 8.53
N LEU A 33 3.44 2.17 9.30
CA LEU A 33 3.17 3.60 9.47
C LEU A 33 4.22 4.26 10.37
N VAL A 34 4.68 3.52 11.37
CA VAL A 34 5.65 3.94 12.40
C VAL A 34 6.45 2.72 12.85
N GLU A 35 7.64 2.92 13.43
CA GLU A 35 8.40 1.82 14.01
C GLU A 35 7.57 1.06 15.06
N GLY A 36 7.63 -0.27 15.02
CA GLY A 36 6.86 -1.14 15.92
C GLY A 36 5.42 -1.40 15.49
N HIS A 37 4.97 -0.92 14.32
CA HIS A 37 3.69 -1.33 13.76
C HIS A 37 3.64 -2.86 13.63
N THR A 38 2.72 -3.48 14.39
CA THR A 38 2.64 -4.93 14.56
C THR A 38 1.26 -5.41 14.13
N LEU A 39 1.22 -6.51 13.39
CA LEU A 39 0.00 -7.21 13.00
C LEU A 39 -0.22 -8.40 13.92
N VAL A 40 -1.47 -8.61 14.32
CA VAL A 40 -1.89 -9.73 15.15
C VAL A 40 -2.98 -10.50 14.44
N ILE A 41 -2.75 -11.80 14.19
CA ILE A 41 -3.62 -12.65 13.38
C ILE A 41 -4.00 -13.94 14.12
N PRO A 42 -5.17 -14.53 13.85
CA PRO A 42 -5.40 -15.94 14.09
C PRO A 42 -4.54 -16.77 13.11
N LYS A 43 -4.16 -17.98 13.48
CA LYS A 43 -3.50 -18.92 12.57
C LYS A 43 -4.49 -19.56 11.59
N LYS A 44 -5.74 -19.68 12.02
CA LYS A 44 -6.87 -20.12 11.20
C LYS A 44 -7.31 -18.97 10.30
N GLU A 45 -7.29 -19.22 9.00
CA GLU A 45 -7.71 -18.24 8.00
C GLU A 45 -9.22 -18.00 8.07
N VAL A 46 -9.57 -16.79 8.49
CA VAL A 46 -10.92 -16.22 8.45
C VAL A 46 -10.74 -14.82 7.88
N ASP A 47 -11.48 -14.45 6.85
CA ASP A 47 -11.26 -13.20 6.11
C ASP A 47 -11.46 -11.96 7.00
N TYR A 48 -12.67 -11.81 7.55
CA TYR A 48 -13.02 -10.64 8.33
C TYR A 48 -13.13 -10.94 9.83
N ILE A 49 -12.70 -9.99 10.66
CA ILE A 49 -12.59 -10.21 12.12
C ILE A 49 -13.94 -10.54 12.77
N PHE A 50 -15.04 -10.00 12.23
CA PHE A 50 -16.38 -10.22 12.78
C PHE A 50 -17.03 -11.53 12.31
N ASP A 51 -16.38 -12.25 11.40
CA ASP A 51 -16.76 -13.62 11.03
C ASP A 51 -16.16 -14.66 11.99
N LEU A 52 -15.26 -14.24 12.89
CA LEU A 52 -14.73 -15.11 13.93
C LEU A 52 -15.82 -15.46 14.94
N PRO A 53 -15.87 -16.72 15.42
CA PRO A 53 -16.68 -17.09 16.56
C PRO A 53 -16.36 -16.21 17.78
N PRO A 54 -17.33 -15.88 18.65
CA PRO A 54 -17.12 -14.96 19.77
C PRO A 54 -15.95 -15.33 20.69
N ALA A 55 -15.71 -16.63 20.91
CA ALA A 55 -14.59 -17.11 21.71
C ALA A 55 -13.23 -16.85 21.02
N GLU A 56 -13.14 -17.08 19.70
CA GLU A 56 -11.94 -16.82 18.89
C GLU A 56 -11.66 -15.31 18.81
N LEU A 57 -12.69 -14.49 18.60
CA LEU A 57 -12.58 -13.03 18.60
C LEU A 57 -12.04 -12.48 19.93
N ALA A 58 -12.56 -13.00 21.05
CA ALA A 58 -12.11 -12.62 22.39
C ALA A 58 -10.67 -13.06 22.65
N ALA A 59 -10.31 -14.29 22.24
CA ALA A 59 -8.95 -14.80 22.38
C ALA A 59 -7.94 -13.98 21.57
N LEU A 60 -8.29 -13.59 20.34
CA LEU A 60 -7.48 -12.73 19.49
C LEU A 60 -7.20 -11.37 20.15
N HIS A 61 -8.21 -10.74 20.77
CA HIS A 61 -8.03 -9.47 21.48
C HIS A 61 -7.22 -9.61 22.77
N GLN A 62 -7.32 -10.73 23.49
CA GLN A 62 -6.48 -11.01 24.65
C GLN A 62 -5.02 -11.20 24.23
N PHE A 63 -4.77 -11.91 23.13
CA PHE A 63 -3.44 -12.03 22.55
C PHE A 63 -2.89 -10.67 22.11
N ALA A 64 -3.69 -9.88 21.38
CA ALA A 64 -3.32 -8.52 20.98
C ALA A 64 -3.00 -7.61 22.18
N GLN A 65 -3.74 -7.72 23.28
CA GLN A 65 -3.45 -6.98 24.51
C GLN A 65 -2.07 -7.32 25.08
N ARG A 66 -1.67 -8.60 25.08
CA ARG A 66 -0.33 -9.04 25.52
C ARG A 66 0.75 -8.47 24.61
N VAL A 67 0.55 -8.57 23.30
CA VAL A 67 1.49 -8.05 22.30
C VAL A 67 1.65 -6.54 22.42
N ALA A 68 0.56 -5.79 22.58
CA ALA A 68 0.58 -4.33 22.74
C ALA A 68 1.43 -3.87 23.93
N LYS A 69 1.45 -4.64 25.05
CA LYS A 69 2.32 -4.36 26.19
C LYS A 69 3.80 -4.52 25.81
N GLY A 70 4.14 -5.55 25.05
CA GLY A 70 5.49 -5.75 24.53
C GLY A 70 5.91 -4.64 23.57
N VAL A 71 5.04 -4.29 22.62
CA VAL A 71 5.27 -3.20 21.65
C VAL A 71 5.54 -1.88 22.37
N LYS A 72 4.69 -1.50 23.33
CA LYS A 72 4.84 -0.25 24.08
C LYS A 72 6.12 -0.20 24.92
N ALA A 73 6.56 -1.34 25.44
CA ALA A 73 7.77 -1.43 26.25
C ALA A 73 9.05 -1.34 25.41
N ALA A 74 9.03 -1.84 24.17
CA ALA A 74 10.16 -1.81 23.25
C ALA A 74 10.24 -0.51 22.44
N VAL A 75 9.09 0.07 22.09
CA VAL A 75 8.97 1.31 21.32
C VAL A 75 8.24 2.36 22.17
N PRO A 76 8.97 3.27 22.82
CA PRO A 76 8.37 4.28 23.69
C PRO A 76 7.35 5.15 22.95
N CYS A 77 6.10 5.12 23.39
CA CYS A 77 5.00 5.91 22.84
C CYS A 77 3.97 6.26 23.93
N LYS A 78 3.11 7.24 23.66
CA LYS A 78 2.04 7.62 24.60
C LYS A 78 0.98 6.52 24.72
N ARG A 79 0.56 5.92 23.60
CA ARG A 79 -0.48 4.89 23.50
C ARG A 79 -0.19 3.92 22.36
N ILE A 80 -0.81 2.74 22.42
CA ILE A 80 -0.91 1.83 21.28
C ILE A 80 -2.31 2.00 20.70
N GLY A 81 -2.39 2.43 19.45
CA GLY A 81 -3.60 2.43 18.64
C GLY A 81 -3.96 1.01 18.22
N VAL A 82 -5.27 0.76 18.11
CA VAL A 82 -5.83 -0.49 17.62
C VAL A 82 -6.69 -0.14 16.41
N ALA A 83 -6.45 -0.79 15.29
CA ALA A 83 -7.28 -0.65 14.09
C ALA A 83 -7.54 -2.01 13.44
N VAL A 84 -8.72 -2.15 12.86
CA VAL A 84 -9.08 -3.27 11.98
C VAL A 84 -9.60 -2.64 10.69
N ILE A 85 -9.02 -3.04 9.56
CA ILE A 85 -9.39 -2.51 8.24
C ILE A 85 -9.82 -3.65 7.33
N GLY A 86 -8.97 -4.67 7.15
CA GLY A 86 -9.32 -5.89 6.40
C GLY A 86 -9.37 -5.74 4.87
N LEU A 87 -9.20 -4.53 4.32
CA LEU A 87 -9.34 -4.28 2.88
C LEU A 87 -8.14 -4.74 2.03
N GLU A 88 -6.96 -4.91 2.63
CA GLU A 88 -5.75 -5.21 1.86
C GLU A 88 -5.37 -6.69 1.87
N VAL A 89 -5.59 -7.40 2.98
CA VAL A 89 -5.29 -8.83 3.12
C VAL A 89 -6.53 -9.51 3.67
N PRO A 90 -7.15 -10.45 2.92
CA PRO A 90 -8.40 -11.10 3.31
C PRO A 90 -8.15 -12.19 4.35
N HIS A 91 -7.67 -11.78 5.52
CA HIS A 91 -7.39 -12.62 6.68
C HIS A 91 -7.41 -11.71 7.91
N ALA A 92 -8.28 -11.99 8.88
CA ALA A 92 -8.54 -11.20 10.07
C ALA A 92 -7.23 -10.79 10.75
N HIS A 93 -7.04 -9.48 10.92
CA HIS A 93 -5.84 -8.95 11.54
C HIS A 93 -6.14 -7.67 12.31
N ILE A 94 -5.47 -7.54 13.45
CA ILE A 94 -5.49 -6.33 14.27
C ILE A 94 -4.16 -5.61 14.08
N HIS A 95 -4.23 -4.33 13.72
CA HIS A 95 -3.09 -3.42 13.73
C HIS A 95 -2.85 -2.89 15.13
N LEU A 96 -1.62 -3.03 15.62
CA LEU A 96 -1.12 -2.39 16.84
C LEU A 96 -0.08 -1.34 16.45
N ILE A 97 -0.42 -0.07 16.64
CA ILE A 97 0.37 1.07 16.15
C ILE A 97 0.84 1.93 17.32
N PRO A 98 2.15 2.09 17.56
CA PRO A 98 2.67 3.08 18.50
C PRO A 98 2.26 4.51 18.14
N MET A 99 1.61 5.24 19.05
CA MET A 99 1.10 6.59 18.78
C MET A 99 1.61 7.61 19.79
N ASN A 100 2.06 8.75 19.27
CA ASN A 100 2.38 9.98 20.00
C ASN A 100 1.42 11.14 19.64
N GLN A 101 0.74 11.02 18.51
CA GLN A 101 -0.30 11.91 18.00
C GLN A 101 -1.35 11.09 17.21
N VAL A 102 -2.54 11.66 16.98
CA VAL A 102 -3.63 10.94 16.30
C VAL A 102 -3.28 10.59 14.84
N SER A 103 -2.55 11.48 14.17
CA SER A 103 -2.13 11.31 12.78
C SER A 103 -1.19 10.12 12.57
N ASP A 104 -0.57 9.55 13.61
CA ASP A 104 0.30 8.37 13.47
C ASP A 104 -0.48 7.12 13.01
N MET A 105 -1.79 7.09 13.24
CA MET A 105 -2.71 6.03 12.79
C MET A 105 -3.48 6.42 11.52
N ASN A 106 -3.03 7.43 10.79
CA ASN A 106 -3.58 7.75 9.48
C ASN A 106 -2.97 6.82 8.42
N PHE A 107 -3.77 5.87 7.93
CA PHE A 107 -3.32 4.90 6.93
C PHE A 107 -2.98 5.51 5.57
N ALA A 108 -3.42 6.76 5.32
CA ALA A 108 -3.03 7.54 4.14
C ALA A 108 -1.64 8.18 4.23
N ASN A 109 -0.99 8.17 5.41
CA ASN A 109 0.39 8.64 5.53
C ASN A 109 1.34 7.76 4.72
N PRO A 110 2.46 8.33 4.23
CA PRO A 110 3.51 7.54 3.61
C PRO A 110 4.03 6.50 4.60
N LYS A 111 4.22 5.27 4.12
CA LYS A 111 4.83 4.21 4.92
C LYS A 111 6.32 4.50 5.11
N ILE A 112 6.84 4.24 6.29
CA ILE A 112 8.26 4.46 6.56
C ILE A 112 9.07 3.24 6.11
N LYS A 113 10.30 3.46 5.66
CA LYS A 113 11.26 2.38 5.39
C LYS A 113 12.08 2.15 6.65
N VAL A 114 11.99 0.95 7.21
CA VAL A 114 12.79 0.52 8.36
C VAL A 114 13.83 -0.49 7.87
N PRO A 115 15.13 -0.26 8.09
CA PRO A 115 16.17 -1.20 7.69
C PRO A 115 15.95 -2.59 8.29
N GLU A 116 16.33 -3.64 7.56
CA GLU A 116 16.16 -5.03 8.00
C GLU A 116 16.76 -5.31 9.38
N GLU A 117 17.98 -4.84 9.65
CA GLU A 117 18.61 -5.00 10.96
C GLU A 117 17.79 -4.34 12.07
N ARG A 118 17.23 -3.16 11.79
CA ARG A 118 16.35 -2.47 12.73
C ARG A 118 15.04 -3.23 12.95
N MET A 119 14.49 -3.86 11.91
CA MET A 119 13.32 -4.72 12.04
C MET A 119 13.59 -5.95 12.91
N LYS A 120 14.77 -6.58 12.76
CA LYS A 120 15.21 -7.70 13.60
C LYS A 120 15.36 -7.27 15.07
N GLU A 121 16.01 -6.13 15.31
CA GLU A 121 16.14 -5.54 16.65
C GLU A 121 14.80 -5.27 17.30
N LEU A 122 13.89 -4.61 16.57
CA LEU A 122 12.55 -4.30 17.05
C LEU A 122 11.79 -5.58 17.40
N ALA A 123 11.83 -6.58 16.52
CA ALA A 123 11.13 -7.83 16.75
C ALA A 123 11.64 -8.55 18.01
N ALA A 124 12.96 -8.64 18.18
CA ALA A 124 13.58 -9.22 19.36
C ALA A 124 13.25 -8.43 20.65
N ALA A 125 13.32 -7.10 20.57
CA ALA A 125 13.01 -6.22 21.70
C ALA A 125 11.55 -6.34 22.13
N ILE A 126 10.62 -6.41 21.17
CA ILE A 126 9.19 -6.60 21.44
C ILE A 126 8.95 -7.98 22.05
N ALA A 127 9.48 -9.04 21.43
CA ALA A 127 9.33 -10.42 21.90
C ALA A 127 9.78 -10.59 23.35
N ALA A 128 10.92 -9.99 23.72
CA ALA A 128 11.45 -10.02 25.08
C ALA A 128 10.55 -9.32 26.13
N LYS A 129 9.55 -8.54 25.69
CA LYS A 129 8.64 -7.77 26.55
C LYS A 129 7.19 -8.26 26.49
N VAL A 130 6.85 -9.21 25.62
CA VAL A 130 5.49 -9.78 25.58
C VAL A 130 5.27 -10.69 26.79
N PRO A 131 4.28 -10.41 27.66
CA PRO A 131 4.02 -11.25 28.83
C PRO A 131 3.49 -12.63 28.45
N GLY A 132 4.02 -13.68 29.10
CA GLY A 132 3.54 -15.06 28.89
C GLY A 132 3.82 -15.60 27.49
N ALA A 133 4.85 -15.08 26.81
CA ALA A 133 5.46 -15.79 25.70
C ALA A 133 6.22 -16.98 26.30
N ASP A 134 5.72 -18.20 26.08
CA ASP A 134 6.51 -19.41 26.31
C ASP A 134 7.80 -19.21 25.52
N GLY A 135 8.95 -19.26 26.19
CA GLY A 135 10.24 -18.76 25.73
C GLY A 135 10.85 -19.51 24.54
N SER A 136 10.09 -19.77 23.49
CA SER A 136 10.60 -20.19 22.20
C SER A 136 11.33 -19.00 21.59
N PRO A 137 12.67 -19.06 21.45
CA PRO A 137 13.41 -17.97 20.83
C PRO A 137 12.85 -17.77 19.42
N ALA A 138 12.77 -16.50 18.98
CA ALA A 138 12.51 -16.16 17.59
C ALA A 138 13.36 -17.09 16.72
N ALA A 139 12.72 -18.05 16.04
CA ALA A 139 13.41 -19.01 15.22
C ALA A 139 14.25 -18.20 14.23
N LYS A 140 15.56 -18.48 14.17
CA LYS A 140 16.47 -17.89 13.19
C LYS A 140 15.90 -18.18 11.79
N THR A 141 15.13 -17.25 11.26
CA THR A 141 14.63 -17.30 9.89
C THR A 141 15.85 -17.16 8.99
N ALA A 142 16.02 -18.11 8.06
CA ALA A 142 17.10 -18.13 7.10
C ALA A 142 17.27 -16.78 6.37
N ASP A 143 18.53 -16.43 6.05
CA ASP A 143 19.03 -15.22 5.36
C ASP A 143 18.42 -15.00 3.95
N LYS A 144 17.10 -14.95 3.83
CA LYS A 144 16.41 -14.44 2.65
C LYS A 144 15.87 -13.06 2.98
N PRO A 145 16.22 -12.02 2.21
CA PRO A 145 15.69 -10.69 2.40
C PRO A 145 14.16 -10.74 2.47
N LEU A 146 13.59 -10.12 3.50
CA LEU A 146 12.15 -9.96 3.60
C LEU A 146 11.70 -8.91 2.59
N GLU A 147 11.34 -9.37 1.40
CA GLU A 147 10.71 -8.57 0.34
C GLU A 147 9.45 -7.89 0.88
N SER A 148 9.25 -6.63 0.52
CA SER A 148 8.10 -5.80 0.86
C SER A 148 6.79 -6.39 0.30
N LYS A 149 5.66 -5.92 0.81
CA LYS A 149 4.33 -6.39 0.38
C LYS A 149 4.13 -6.26 -1.14
N ALA A 150 4.64 -5.18 -1.73
CA ALA A 150 4.61 -4.93 -3.17
C ALA A 150 5.44 -5.96 -3.97
N GLU A 151 6.63 -6.33 -3.48
CA GLU A 151 7.51 -7.30 -4.14
C GLU A 151 6.93 -8.74 -4.08
N ARG A 152 6.19 -9.09 -3.03
CA ARG A 152 5.57 -10.42 -2.88
C ARG A 152 4.28 -10.59 -3.69
N GLU A 153 3.54 -9.51 -3.91
CA GLU A 153 2.38 -9.51 -4.81
C GLU A 153 2.81 -9.64 -6.27
N THR A 154 4.00 -9.12 -6.65
CA THR A 154 4.59 -9.32 -7.98
C THR A 154 5.17 -10.73 -8.20
N ALA A 155 5.57 -11.45 -7.14
CA ALA A 155 6.14 -12.80 -7.27
C ALA A 155 5.10 -13.89 -7.65
N ALA A 156 3.80 -13.59 -7.61
CA ALA A 156 2.74 -14.47 -8.10
C ALA A 156 2.56 -14.43 -9.62
N SER A 157 3.29 -13.55 -10.33
CA SER A 157 3.36 -13.51 -11.79
C SER A 157 4.81 -13.58 -12.25
N ASN A 158 5.30 -14.79 -12.53
CA ASN A 158 6.63 -14.99 -13.11
C ASN A 158 6.65 -14.54 -14.58
N VAL A 159 7.33 -13.43 -14.89
CA VAL A 159 8.00 -13.21 -16.18
C VAL A 159 9.39 -12.61 -15.91
N ALA A 160 10.36 -13.05 -16.72
CA ALA A 160 11.80 -12.97 -16.54
C ALA A 160 12.39 -11.61 -16.14
N LYS A 161 13.41 -11.68 -15.27
CA LYS A 161 14.41 -10.63 -15.01
C LYS A 161 15.05 -10.14 -16.32
N THR A 162 14.94 -8.85 -16.59
CA THR A 162 15.89 -8.11 -17.42
C THR A 162 16.68 -7.14 -16.55
N ALA A 163 18.00 -7.27 -16.62
CA ALA A 163 18.95 -6.40 -15.96
C ALA A 163 19.20 -5.15 -16.84
N ASP A 164 19.58 -4.06 -16.18
CA ASP A 164 20.25 -2.86 -16.72
C ASP A 164 19.37 -1.68 -17.20
N ALA A 165 18.31 -1.34 -16.46
CA ALA A 165 17.60 -0.06 -16.63
C ALA A 165 17.79 0.84 -15.39
N SER A 166 17.95 2.15 -15.61
CA SER A 166 17.98 3.15 -14.54
C SER A 166 16.69 3.08 -13.70
N PRO A 167 16.69 3.38 -12.38
CA PRO A 167 15.50 3.30 -11.54
C PRO A 167 14.28 4.06 -12.10
N ALA A 168 14.52 5.18 -12.77
CA ALA A 168 13.47 5.98 -13.42
C ALA A 168 12.85 5.30 -14.65
N ASP A 169 13.61 4.45 -15.36
CA ASP A 169 13.12 3.69 -16.51
C ASP A 169 12.35 2.43 -16.06
N ALA A 170 12.73 1.85 -14.91
CA ALA A 170 12.01 0.73 -14.30
C ALA A 170 10.60 1.12 -13.83
N SER A 171 10.43 2.28 -13.18
CA SER A 171 9.11 2.77 -12.75
C SER A 171 8.19 3.05 -13.95
N LEU A 172 8.73 3.54 -15.07
CA LEU A 172 7.93 3.78 -16.28
C LEU A 172 7.46 2.47 -16.93
N GLU A 173 8.30 1.44 -16.94
CA GLU A 173 7.92 0.14 -17.48
C GLU A 173 6.85 -0.54 -16.64
N GLN A 174 6.99 -0.51 -15.32
CA GLN A 174 5.97 -1.06 -14.42
C GLN A 174 4.65 -0.29 -14.53
N LEU A 175 4.70 1.03 -14.72
CA LEU A 175 3.52 1.83 -14.99
C LEU A 175 2.83 1.42 -16.30
N ARG A 176 3.59 1.11 -17.36
CA ARG A 176 3.02 0.59 -18.62
C ARG A 176 2.28 -0.71 -18.40
N GLN A 177 2.90 -1.67 -17.71
CA GLN A 177 2.30 -2.95 -17.38
C GLN A 177 1.01 -2.79 -16.56
N LEU A 178 1.01 -1.89 -15.57
CA LEU A 178 -0.17 -1.65 -14.74
C LEU A 178 -1.32 -1.00 -15.52
N THR A 179 -1.03 -0.16 -16.51
CA THR A 179 -2.04 0.49 -17.36
C THR A 179 -2.51 -0.35 -18.54
N GLU A 180 -1.80 -1.43 -18.89
CA GLU A 180 -2.04 -2.19 -20.12
C GLU A 180 -3.46 -2.78 -20.16
N GLY A 181 -4.26 -2.38 -21.14
CA GLY A 181 -5.65 -2.87 -21.26
C GLY A 181 -6.60 -2.36 -20.17
N LEU A 182 -6.22 -1.35 -19.39
CA LEU A 182 -7.16 -0.60 -18.55
C LEU A 182 -7.82 0.52 -19.35
N TYR A 183 -9.14 0.63 -19.18
CA TYR A 183 -9.96 1.68 -19.75
C TYR A 183 -10.65 2.45 -18.63
N PHE A 184 -10.56 3.77 -18.69
CA PHE A 184 -11.27 4.67 -17.80
C PHE A 184 -12.71 4.77 -18.29
N VAL A 185 -13.61 4.13 -17.54
CA VAL A 185 -15.05 4.22 -17.78
C VAL A 185 -15.58 5.58 -17.32
N SER A 186 -16.15 6.33 -18.28
CA SER A 186 -16.94 7.54 -18.07
C SER A 186 -18.23 7.42 -18.89
N GLU A 187 -18.71 8.45 -19.57
CA GLU A 187 -19.74 8.25 -20.61
C GLU A 187 -19.19 7.51 -21.84
N SER A 188 -17.88 7.60 -22.06
CA SER A 188 -17.16 6.77 -23.02
C SER A 188 -15.92 6.17 -22.37
N ASP A 189 -15.56 4.97 -22.80
CA ASP A 189 -14.36 4.29 -22.33
C ASP A 189 -13.12 4.81 -23.06
N ALA A 190 -12.11 5.22 -22.31
CA ALA A 190 -10.84 5.69 -22.87
C ALA A 190 -9.65 4.94 -22.27
N PRO A 191 -8.64 4.55 -23.05
CA PRO A 191 -7.48 3.84 -22.51
C PRO A 191 -6.66 4.75 -21.57
N LEU A 192 -5.95 4.12 -20.64
CA LEU A 192 -4.91 4.80 -19.87
C LEU A 192 -3.60 4.74 -20.64
N THR A 193 -3.03 5.91 -20.96
CA THR A 193 -1.78 6.03 -21.72
C THR A 193 -0.68 6.57 -20.81
N VAL A 194 0.42 5.83 -20.66
CA VAL A 194 1.57 6.30 -19.87
C VAL A 194 2.22 7.51 -20.52
N VAL A 195 2.51 8.52 -19.70
CA VAL A 195 3.17 9.77 -20.11
C VAL A 195 4.36 10.07 -19.22
N SER A 196 5.38 10.70 -19.79
CA SER A 196 6.55 11.20 -19.06
C SER A 196 7.03 12.52 -19.64
N TYR A 197 7.41 13.43 -18.75
CA TYR A 197 7.87 14.77 -19.08
C TYR A 197 9.08 15.14 -18.22
N GLN A 198 9.87 16.10 -18.69
CA GLN A 198 10.88 16.73 -17.84
C GLN A 198 10.16 17.59 -16.79
N ALA A 199 10.52 17.44 -15.52
CA ALA A 199 9.94 18.27 -14.49
C ALA A 199 10.44 19.72 -14.62
N PRO A 200 9.58 20.73 -14.40
CA PRO A 200 10.03 22.11 -14.31
C PRO A 200 10.91 22.28 -13.06
N SER A 201 11.81 23.25 -13.10
CA SER A 201 12.72 23.58 -11.99
C SER A 201 12.02 24.19 -10.77
N GLY A 202 10.73 24.54 -10.88
CA GLY A 202 9.89 25.10 -9.81
C GLY A 202 8.64 24.26 -9.51
N ALA A 203 7.68 24.85 -8.80
CA ALA A 203 6.38 24.23 -8.57
C ALA A 203 5.62 24.04 -9.90
N LEU A 204 4.94 22.90 -10.06
CA LEU A 204 4.10 22.64 -11.22
C LEU A 204 2.74 23.34 -11.01
N ASP A 205 2.66 24.60 -11.44
CA ASP A 205 1.38 25.33 -11.48
C ASP A 205 0.64 25.08 -12.81
N ALA A 206 -0.61 25.54 -12.90
CA ALA A 206 -1.43 25.34 -14.09
C ALA A 206 -0.80 25.91 -15.37
N LYS A 207 -0.05 27.01 -15.31
CA LYS A 207 0.56 27.63 -16.50
C LYS A 207 1.74 26.82 -17.01
N GLU A 208 2.62 26.38 -16.10
CA GLU A 208 3.74 25.52 -16.45
C GLU A 208 3.25 24.15 -16.93
N LEU A 209 2.18 23.60 -16.33
CA LEU A 209 1.54 22.37 -16.81
C LEU A 209 1.02 22.52 -18.24
N LEU A 210 0.24 23.57 -18.54
CA LEU A 210 -0.29 23.78 -19.89
C LEU A 210 0.83 23.95 -20.92
N LYS A 211 1.89 24.66 -20.56
CA LYS A 211 3.09 24.80 -21.40
C LYS A 211 3.78 23.45 -21.64
N LEU A 212 3.92 22.63 -20.60
CA LEU A 212 4.51 21.29 -20.68
C LEU A 212 3.71 20.36 -21.59
N LEU A 213 2.38 20.45 -21.54
CA LEU A 213 1.45 19.66 -22.32
C LEU A 213 1.17 20.26 -23.72
N ASN A 214 1.79 21.39 -24.06
CA ASN A 214 1.57 22.15 -25.29
C ASN A 214 0.09 22.51 -25.52
N GLN A 215 -0.59 22.90 -24.45
CA GLN A 215 -1.99 23.33 -24.41
C GLN A 215 -2.11 24.87 -24.38
N PRO A 216 -3.20 25.46 -24.89
CA PRO A 216 -3.42 26.91 -24.82
C PRO A 216 -3.41 27.42 -23.36
N ALA A 217 -2.79 28.57 -23.12
CA ALA A 217 -2.57 29.12 -21.78
C ALA A 217 -3.87 29.53 -21.04
N ASP A 218 -4.98 29.68 -21.78
CA ASP A 218 -6.31 30.00 -21.28
C ASP A 218 -7.21 28.77 -21.08
N THR A 219 -6.66 27.57 -21.28
CA THR A 219 -7.37 26.31 -21.04
C THR A 219 -7.59 26.11 -19.54
N PRO A 220 -8.82 25.80 -19.09
CA PRO A 220 -9.08 25.53 -17.68
C PRO A 220 -8.37 24.28 -17.23
N VAL A 221 -7.82 24.35 -16.02
CA VAL A 221 -7.20 23.23 -15.32
C VAL A 221 -7.89 23.11 -13.97
N GLN A 222 -8.38 21.91 -13.66
CA GLN A 222 -8.91 21.57 -12.35
C GLN A 222 -8.02 20.50 -11.72
N GLU A 223 -7.60 20.74 -10.48
CA GLU A 223 -6.83 19.78 -9.70
C GLU A 223 -7.76 18.88 -8.87
N GLN A 224 -7.42 17.61 -8.79
CA GLN A 224 -8.14 16.60 -8.03
C GLN A 224 -7.19 15.59 -7.41
N GLU A 225 -7.54 15.09 -6.23
CA GLU A 225 -6.82 14.00 -5.57
C GLU A 225 -6.98 12.68 -6.35
N LEU A 226 -5.88 11.93 -6.51
CA LEU A 226 -5.87 10.65 -7.23
C LEU A 226 -6.89 9.65 -6.67
N THR A 227 -6.98 9.55 -5.34
CA THR A 227 -7.92 8.64 -4.67
C THR A 227 -9.36 8.97 -5.03
N TYR A 228 -9.68 10.27 -5.05
CA TYR A 228 -11.03 10.71 -5.38
C TYR A 228 -11.31 10.52 -6.88
N PHE A 229 -10.31 10.72 -7.75
CA PHE A 229 -10.44 10.49 -9.18
C PHE A 229 -10.73 9.03 -9.54
N LEU A 230 -10.02 8.08 -8.92
CA LEU A 230 -10.17 6.63 -9.20
C LEU A 230 -11.23 5.93 -8.31
N ARG A 231 -12.00 6.66 -7.49
CA ARG A 231 -12.92 6.06 -6.49
C ARG A 231 -13.93 5.08 -7.08
N ASN A 232 -14.45 5.36 -8.28
CA ASN A 232 -15.43 4.52 -8.94
C ASN A 232 -14.80 3.29 -9.61
N HIS A 233 -13.52 3.39 -9.99
CA HIS A 233 -12.76 2.32 -10.64
C HIS A 233 -12.03 1.42 -9.62
N THR A 234 -11.96 1.83 -8.36
CA THR A 234 -11.35 1.06 -7.27
C THR A 234 -12.36 0.44 -6.30
N ALA A 235 -13.64 0.79 -6.40
CA ALA A 235 -14.70 0.18 -5.61
C ALA A 235 -15.06 -1.22 -6.14
N ASP A 236 -15.33 -2.17 -5.24
CA ASP A 236 -15.65 -3.57 -5.58
C ASP A 236 -17.00 -3.70 -6.31
N ASP A 237 -17.96 -2.83 -5.99
CA ASP A 237 -19.25 -2.64 -6.63
C ASP A 237 -19.28 -1.39 -7.53
N GLY A 238 -18.11 -0.96 -8.00
CA GLY A 238 -17.91 0.26 -8.77
C GLY A 238 -18.33 0.18 -10.24
N VAL A 239 -17.94 1.20 -11.00
CA VAL A 239 -18.34 1.39 -12.41
C VAL A 239 -17.89 0.26 -13.34
N LEU A 240 -16.89 -0.52 -12.92
CA LEU A 240 -16.31 -1.61 -13.71
C LEU A 240 -17.16 -2.88 -13.67
N GLY A 241 -18.01 -3.06 -12.65
CA GLY A 241 -18.79 -4.29 -12.43
C GLY A 241 -17.94 -5.58 -12.36
N ASN A 242 -16.62 -5.44 -12.14
CA ASN A 242 -15.64 -6.52 -12.21
C ASN A 242 -14.56 -6.29 -11.16
N VAL A 243 -14.50 -7.19 -10.18
CA VAL A 243 -13.59 -7.12 -9.03
C VAL A 243 -12.12 -7.23 -9.45
N ASP A 244 -11.80 -8.04 -10.45
CA ASP A 244 -10.43 -8.17 -10.95
C ASP A 244 -9.94 -6.87 -11.59
N LEU A 245 -10.78 -6.22 -12.40
CA LEU A 245 -10.47 -4.90 -12.96
C LEU A 245 -10.35 -3.84 -11.86
N ALA A 246 -11.22 -3.86 -10.86
CA ALA A 246 -11.13 -2.95 -9.71
C ALA A 246 -9.81 -3.14 -8.95
N ASN A 247 -9.37 -4.39 -8.75
CA ASN A 247 -8.09 -4.69 -8.13
C ASN A 247 -6.89 -4.22 -8.96
N ARG A 248 -6.97 -4.29 -10.30
CA ARG A 248 -5.93 -3.71 -11.17
C ARG A 248 -5.85 -2.20 -11.03
N TYR A 249 -6.98 -1.51 -10.90
CA TYR A 249 -7.02 -0.07 -10.61
C TYR A 249 -6.48 0.26 -9.21
N LYS A 250 -6.75 -0.58 -8.20
CA LYS A 250 -6.15 -0.44 -6.86
C LYS A 250 -4.63 -0.57 -6.93
N ALA A 251 -4.12 -1.57 -7.65
CA ALA A 251 -2.68 -1.76 -7.85
C ALA A 251 -2.03 -0.57 -8.56
N LEU A 252 -2.65 -0.05 -9.63
CA LEU A 252 -2.21 1.17 -10.31
C LEU A 252 -2.20 2.38 -9.36
N GLN A 253 -3.27 2.59 -8.60
CA GLN A 253 -3.36 3.68 -7.63
C GLN A 253 -2.27 3.58 -6.56
N MET A 254 -2.03 2.38 -6.04
CA MET A 254 -0.99 2.13 -5.04
C MET A 254 0.40 2.40 -5.61
N PHE A 255 0.70 1.89 -6.81
CA PHE A 255 1.96 2.13 -7.49
C PHE A 255 2.24 3.63 -7.65
N LEU A 256 1.27 4.39 -8.18
CA LEU A 256 1.44 5.83 -8.38
C LEU A 256 1.75 6.54 -7.06
N LYS A 257 1.06 6.19 -5.97
CA LYS A 257 1.29 6.80 -4.65
C LYS A 257 2.61 6.40 -3.98
N GLN A 258 3.16 5.24 -4.33
CA GLN A 258 4.38 4.71 -3.72
C GLN A 258 5.63 5.13 -4.49
N GLU A 259 5.56 5.15 -5.82
CA GLU A 259 6.71 5.37 -6.70
C GLU A 259 6.84 6.81 -7.18
N LEU A 260 5.78 7.61 -7.07
CA LEU A 260 5.78 9.01 -7.47
C LEU A 260 5.47 9.93 -6.29
N GLU A 261 6.21 11.03 -6.21
CA GLU A 261 5.99 12.09 -5.22
C GLU A 261 4.91 13.08 -5.70
N ASP A 262 4.13 13.61 -4.75
CA ASP A 262 3.11 14.65 -4.98
C ASP A 262 2.12 14.37 -6.13
N VAL A 263 1.64 13.13 -6.22
CA VAL A 263 0.72 12.74 -7.31
C VAL A 263 -0.58 13.52 -7.25
N LYS A 264 -0.89 14.21 -8.36
CA LYS A 264 -2.15 14.94 -8.55
C LYS A 264 -2.79 14.57 -9.87
N VAL A 265 -4.10 14.72 -9.95
CA VAL A 265 -4.86 14.60 -11.20
C VAL A 265 -5.22 15.99 -11.70
N TYR A 266 -4.88 16.26 -12.95
CA TYR A 266 -5.20 17.50 -13.64
C TYR A 266 -6.22 17.21 -14.74
N ARG A 267 -7.40 17.81 -14.62
CA ARG A 267 -8.46 17.75 -15.64
C ARG A 267 -8.37 19.03 -16.46
N ILE A 268 -8.13 18.88 -17.77
CA ILE A 268 -7.77 19.98 -18.67
C ILE A 268 -8.77 20.02 -19.83
N GLY A 269 -9.37 21.19 -20.05
CA GLY A 269 -10.26 21.43 -21.19
C GLY A 269 -11.55 22.17 -20.83
N LYS A 270 -12.43 22.29 -21.84
CA LYS A 270 -13.78 22.87 -21.74
C LYS A 270 -14.75 21.99 -22.54
N GLY A 271 -15.98 21.88 -22.05
CA GLY A 271 -17.05 21.16 -22.74
C GLY A 271 -17.06 19.67 -22.40
N PRO A 272 -17.70 18.83 -23.25
CA PRO A 272 -18.07 17.48 -22.86
C PRO A 272 -16.91 16.48 -22.91
N GLN A 273 -15.74 16.88 -23.41
CA GLN A 273 -14.56 16.04 -23.50
C GLN A 273 -13.37 16.75 -22.86
N LEU A 274 -12.73 16.08 -21.89
CA LEU A 274 -11.63 16.61 -21.10
C LEU A 274 -10.45 15.63 -21.14
N GLU A 275 -9.22 16.13 -21.11
CA GLU A 275 -8.06 15.27 -20.86
C GLU A 275 -7.75 15.25 -19.35
N ALA A 276 -7.59 14.06 -18.79
CA ALA A 276 -7.17 13.88 -17.40
C ALA A 276 -5.74 13.35 -17.36
N TYR A 277 -4.90 13.97 -16.55
CA TYR A 277 -3.51 13.60 -16.35
C TYR A 277 -3.26 13.32 -14.88
N ALA A 278 -3.01 12.07 -14.50
CA ALA A 278 -2.48 11.73 -13.19
C ALA A 278 -0.95 11.80 -13.26
N LEU A 279 -0.32 12.78 -12.60
CA LEU A 279 1.12 13.03 -12.69
C LEU A 279 1.74 13.17 -11.30
N GLY A 280 2.94 12.60 -11.13
CA GLY A 280 3.80 12.83 -9.97
C GLY A 280 5.28 12.80 -10.36
N LYS A 281 6.16 13.14 -9.43
CA LYS A 281 7.61 13.18 -9.68
C LYS A 281 8.25 11.82 -9.41
N THR A 282 9.04 11.32 -10.35
CA THR A 282 9.87 10.13 -10.14
C THR A 282 11.09 10.47 -9.29
N SER A 283 11.72 9.44 -8.72
CA SER A 283 13.02 9.56 -8.02
C SER A 283 14.14 10.17 -8.89
N GLY A 284 14.05 10.02 -10.21
CA GLY A 284 14.93 10.66 -11.19
C GLY A 284 14.59 12.11 -11.52
N GLY A 285 13.61 12.71 -10.84
CA GLY A 285 13.19 14.10 -11.03
C GLY A 285 12.39 14.37 -12.30
N LYS A 286 11.88 13.34 -12.99
CA LYS A 286 10.95 13.51 -14.13
C LYS A 286 9.51 13.54 -13.63
N LEU A 287 8.60 14.14 -14.39
CA LEU A 287 7.17 13.92 -14.20
C LEU A 287 6.76 12.65 -14.95
N ALA A 288 5.98 11.79 -14.31
CA ALA A 288 5.46 10.58 -14.90
C ALA A 288 4.05 10.28 -14.39
N GLY A 289 3.33 9.44 -15.13
CA GLY A 289 1.99 9.00 -14.76
C GLY A 289 1.20 8.55 -15.98
N PHE A 290 -0.12 8.70 -15.96
CA PHE A 290 -0.97 8.35 -17.08
C PHE A 290 -1.87 9.50 -17.51
N LYS A 291 -2.25 9.48 -18.78
CA LYS A 291 -3.34 10.31 -19.31
C LYS A 291 -4.51 9.43 -19.74
N THR A 292 -5.71 9.99 -19.66
CA THR A 292 -6.92 9.41 -20.23
C THR A 292 -7.88 10.52 -20.66
N THR A 293 -8.95 10.14 -21.35
CA THR A 293 -9.96 11.08 -21.83
C THR A 293 -11.25 10.85 -21.04
N LEU A 294 -11.84 11.93 -20.54
CA LEU A 294 -13.13 11.92 -19.87
C LEU A 294 -14.19 12.44 -20.83
N VAL A 295 -15.36 11.82 -20.81
CA VAL A 295 -16.57 12.39 -21.42
C VAL A 295 -17.62 12.60 -20.33
N GLU A 296 -18.11 13.83 -20.22
CA GLU A 296 -19.06 14.30 -19.21
C GLU A 296 -20.06 15.29 -19.85
N THR A 297 -21.36 15.00 -19.83
CA THR A 297 -22.43 15.84 -20.39
C THR A 297 -23.17 16.68 -19.35
#